data_AF-A0A7S1YDJ1-F1
#
_entry.id   AF-A0A7S1YDJ1-F1
#
_cell.length_a   1.000
_cell.length_b   1.000
_cell.length_c   1.000
_cell.angle_alpha   90.00
_cell.angle_beta   90.00
_cell.angle_gamma   90.00
#
_symmetry.space_group_name_H-M   'P 1'
#
loop_
_entity.id
_entity.type
_entity.pdbx_description
1 polymer ?
#
loop_
_entity_poly.entity_id
_entity_poly.type
_entity_poly.pdbx_seq_one_letter_code
_entity_poly.pdbx_strand_id
1 'polypeptide(L)'
;EEVYGGNVTTSSLLIHPVDGNQKPIVGELKTFTVMHGFVASKQGSPSESFPADLVAGVSDVPPEQFLEAVVGVTSSSIAALMSASSGTVAIAPDYIGYAQSYEENRLFLQINGYKMAAATHWLAAAKVIEEQSGGCQVLDPTTATAAGFSEGGSASYAAAKALQTIGVDVKQVSMAAPLLNLPASFAWGYNELKTNPTSSGIIL
;
A
#
# COMPACT_ATOMS: atom_id res chain seq x y z
N GLU A 1 -19.88 -11.39 25.18
CA GLU A 1 -18.76 -10.43 25.09
C GLU A 1 -17.75 -10.97 24.09
N GLU A 2 -17.75 -10.42 22.88
CA GLU A 2 -16.55 -10.24 22.06
C GLU A 2 -16.73 -8.82 21.50
N VAL A 3 -16.15 -7.81 22.16
CA VAL A 3 -14.73 -7.39 22.08
C VAL A 3 -14.55 -6.60 20.79
N TYR A 4 -14.69 -5.27 20.91
CA TYR A 4 -14.34 -4.34 19.84
C TYR A 4 -12.86 -4.50 19.49
N GLY A 5 -12.57 -4.85 18.24
CA GLY A 5 -11.21 -4.95 17.69
C GLY A 5 -10.55 -6.31 17.91
N GLY A 6 -9.79 -6.75 16.90
CA GLY A 6 -8.96 -7.96 16.94
C GLY A 6 -7.51 -7.64 16.57
N ASN A 7 -6.58 -8.48 17.01
CA ASN A 7 -5.19 -8.39 16.60
C ASN A 7 -5.05 -8.97 15.20
N VAL A 8 -4.58 -8.16 14.24
CA VAL A 8 -4.30 -8.60 12.88
C VAL A 8 -2.85 -8.29 12.55
N THR A 9 -2.11 -9.29 12.09
CA THR A 9 -0.75 -9.11 11.54
C THR A 9 -0.86 -8.76 10.06
N THR A 10 -0.25 -7.65 9.66
CA THR A 10 -0.22 -7.16 8.27
C THR A 10 1.23 -6.96 7.83
N SER A 11 1.44 -6.91 6.52
CA SER A 11 2.74 -6.71 5.89
C SER A 11 2.76 -5.46 5.03
N SER A 12 3.95 -5.02 4.64
CA SER A 12 4.16 -3.90 3.73
C SER A 12 5.45 -4.15 2.97
N LEU A 13 5.47 -3.73 1.71
CA LEU A 13 6.73 -3.52 0.99
C LEU A 13 7.34 -2.18 1.45
N LEU A 14 8.63 -2.20 1.80
CA LEU A 14 9.40 -1.04 2.17
C LEU A 14 10.61 -0.94 1.24
N ILE A 15 10.76 0.19 0.55
CA ILE A 15 11.93 0.47 -0.30
C ILE A 15 12.58 1.73 0.25
N HIS A 16 13.77 1.61 0.83
CA HIS A 16 14.52 2.75 1.35
C HIS A 16 15.83 2.94 0.58
N PRO A 17 16.25 4.19 0.33
CA PRO A 17 17.45 4.47 -0.43
C PRO A 17 18.72 4.20 0.40
N VAL A 18 19.75 3.73 -0.28
CA VAL A 18 21.11 3.52 0.24
C VAL A 18 22.11 4.30 -0.63
N ASP A 19 23.31 4.53 -0.11
CA ASP A 19 24.38 5.16 -0.88
C ASP A 19 24.93 4.23 -1.99
N GLY A 20 25.85 4.75 -2.81
CA GLY A 20 26.48 3.96 -3.89
C GLY A 20 27.31 2.76 -3.42
N ASN A 21 27.57 2.64 -2.10
CA ASN A 21 28.27 1.52 -1.47
C ASN A 21 27.29 0.61 -0.70
N GLN A 22 25.98 0.75 -0.92
CA GLN A 22 24.92 0.00 -0.24
C GLN A 22 24.86 0.26 1.27
N LYS A 23 25.30 1.43 1.73
CA LYS A 23 25.23 1.86 3.13
C LYS A 23 24.03 2.78 3.38
N PRO A 24 23.50 2.82 4.61
CA PRO A 24 22.54 3.82 5.02
C PRO A 24 23.04 5.26 4.73
N ILE A 25 22.18 6.07 4.11
CA ILE A 25 22.39 7.51 3.89
C ILE A 25 22.17 8.26 5.19
N VAL A 26 23.12 9.07 5.67
CA VAL A 26 22.92 9.80 6.94
C VAL A 26 21.90 10.93 6.77
N GLY A 27 20.86 10.95 7.61
CA GLY A 27 19.91 12.07 7.72
C GLY A 27 18.43 11.68 7.76
N GLU A 28 17.59 12.68 7.55
CA GLU A 28 16.13 12.55 7.51
C GLU A 28 15.65 12.23 6.08
N LEU A 29 14.84 11.18 5.95
CA LEU A 29 14.31 10.71 4.68
C LEU A 29 12.82 11.03 4.58
N LYS A 30 12.44 11.71 3.49
CA LYS A 30 11.02 11.96 3.18
C LYS A 30 10.31 10.66 2.84
N THR A 31 9.01 10.60 3.11
CA THR A 31 8.20 9.39 2.90
C THR A 31 7.24 9.54 1.71
N PHE A 32 7.07 8.44 0.99
CA PHE A 32 6.14 8.29 -0.12
C PHE A 32 5.30 7.03 0.09
N THR A 33 4.05 7.19 0.51
CA THR A 33 3.13 6.07 0.77
C THR A 33 2.35 5.74 -0.50
N VAL A 34 2.48 4.50 -0.98
CA VAL A 34 1.78 3.99 -2.17
C VAL A 34 0.70 3.02 -1.77
N MET A 35 -0.53 3.36 -2.08
CA MET A 35 -1.70 2.53 -1.82
C MET A 35 -2.00 1.72 -3.09
N HIS A 36 -1.95 0.39 -2.99
CA HIS A 36 -2.14 -0.50 -4.14
C HIS A 36 -3.58 -0.50 -4.66
N GLY A 37 -3.74 -0.77 -5.95
CA GLY A 37 -5.04 -0.95 -6.58
C GLY A 37 -5.76 -2.22 -6.14
N PHE A 38 -6.87 -2.51 -6.81
CA PHE A 38 -7.57 -3.78 -6.58
C PHE A 38 -6.69 -4.95 -6.99
N VAL A 39 -6.47 -5.86 -6.05
CA VAL A 39 -5.77 -7.12 -6.28
C VAL A 39 -6.77 -8.27 -6.13
N ALA A 40 -6.90 -9.06 -7.19
CA ALA A 40 -7.85 -10.18 -7.25
C ALA A 40 -7.45 -11.34 -6.32
N SER A 41 -6.16 -11.64 -6.25
CA SER A 41 -5.59 -12.66 -5.36
C SER A 41 -5.21 -12.06 -3.99
N LYS A 42 -5.40 -12.82 -2.91
CA LYS A 42 -4.95 -12.37 -1.58
C LYS A 42 -3.42 -12.33 -1.47
N GLN A 43 -2.72 -13.07 -2.33
CA GLN A 43 -1.25 -13.14 -2.39
C GLN A 43 -0.65 -12.18 -3.44
N GLY A 44 -1.46 -11.36 -4.11
CA GLY A 44 -0.96 -10.45 -5.16
C GLY A 44 -0.61 -9.05 -4.67
N SER A 45 -0.53 -8.83 -3.36
CA SER A 45 -0.28 -7.50 -2.78
C SER A 45 1.22 -7.14 -2.83
N PRO A 46 1.59 -5.86 -2.59
CA PRO A 46 2.97 -5.40 -2.77
C PRO A 46 4.04 -6.23 -2.07
N SER A 47 3.82 -6.69 -0.82
CA SER A 47 4.88 -7.42 -0.10
C SER A 47 5.18 -8.81 -0.67
N GLU A 48 4.23 -9.42 -1.37
CA GLU A 48 4.32 -10.78 -1.91
C GLU A 48 4.68 -10.77 -3.40
N SER A 49 4.18 -9.79 -4.13
CA SER A 49 4.35 -9.69 -5.59
C SER A 49 5.60 -8.92 -6.02
N PHE A 50 6.30 -8.26 -5.09
CA PHE A 50 7.52 -7.55 -5.43
C PHE A 50 8.60 -8.57 -5.85
N PRO A 51 9.14 -8.44 -7.08
CA PRO A 51 10.06 -9.43 -7.59
C PRO A 51 11.41 -9.35 -6.86
N ALA A 52 12.01 -10.50 -6.60
CA ALA A 52 13.39 -10.56 -6.10
C ALA A 52 14.39 -10.01 -7.12
N ASP A 53 14.07 -10.12 -8.42
CA ASP A 53 14.83 -9.57 -9.53
C ASP A 53 13.90 -8.76 -10.45
N LEU A 54 14.04 -7.42 -10.37
CA LEU A 54 13.27 -6.48 -11.18
C LEU A 54 13.58 -6.58 -12.67
N VAL A 55 14.79 -6.98 -13.04
CA VAL A 55 15.21 -7.10 -14.44
C VAL A 55 14.54 -8.33 -15.04
N ALA A 56 14.66 -9.48 -14.38
CA ALA A 56 14.01 -10.72 -14.82
C ALA A 56 12.48 -10.59 -14.88
N GLY A 57 11.88 -9.87 -13.93
CA GLY A 57 10.43 -9.64 -13.88
C GLY A 57 9.87 -8.80 -15.03
N VAL A 58 10.72 -8.09 -15.79
CA VAL A 58 10.31 -7.24 -16.93
C VAL A 58 10.89 -7.74 -18.26
N SER A 59 12.07 -8.37 -18.26
CA SER A 59 12.74 -8.85 -19.47
C SER A 59 12.07 -10.07 -20.10
N ASP A 60 11.43 -10.91 -19.28
CA ASP A 60 10.93 -12.23 -19.71
C ASP A 60 9.42 -12.23 -19.97
N VAL A 61 8.77 -11.07 -19.95
CA VAL A 61 7.33 -10.97 -20.19
C VAL A 61 7.04 -11.01 -21.70
N PRO A 62 6.25 -11.99 -22.19
CA PRO A 62 5.85 -12.03 -23.59
C PRO A 62 5.13 -10.74 -24.01
N PRO A 63 5.31 -10.22 -25.24
CA PRO A 63 4.71 -8.96 -25.69
C PRO A 63 3.20 -8.86 -25.47
N GLU A 64 2.48 -9.97 -25.62
CA GLU A 64 1.03 -10.08 -25.42
C GLU A 64 0.60 -9.94 -23.95
N GLN A 65 1.49 -10.26 -23.01
CA GLN A 65 1.28 -10.12 -21.56
C GLN A 65 1.95 -8.87 -21.00
N PHE A 66 2.73 -8.15 -21.80
CA PHE A 66 3.50 -6.98 -21.37
C PHE A 66 2.60 -5.93 -20.74
N LEU A 67 1.45 -5.61 -21.34
CA LEU A 67 0.56 -4.61 -20.76
C LEU A 67 -0.03 -5.06 -19.41
N GLU A 68 -0.38 -6.34 -19.26
CA GLU A 68 -0.94 -6.85 -18.00
C GLU A 68 0.12 -6.96 -16.90
N ALA A 69 1.32 -7.45 -17.22
CA ALA A 69 2.44 -7.51 -16.29
C ALA A 69 2.90 -6.10 -15.91
N VAL A 70 3.00 -5.19 -16.88
CA VAL A 70 3.29 -3.78 -16.64
C VAL A 70 2.18 -3.20 -15.78
N VAL A 71 0.90 -3.32 -16.09
CA VAL A 71 -0.18 -2.78 -15.24
C VAL A 71 -0.16 -3.40 -13.83
N GLY A 72 0.09 -4.69 -13.69
CA GLY A 72 0.22 -5.38 -12.40
C GLY A 72 1.38 -4.80 -11.56
N VAL A 73 2.59 -4.78 -12.12
CA VAL A 73 3.79 -4.27 -11.46
C VAL A 73 3.75 -2.73 -11.29
N THR A 74 3.20 -2.01 -12.27
CA THR A 74 3.11 -0.54 -12.26
C THR A 74 2.02 0.01 -11.37
N SER A 75 0.91 -0.71 -11.18
CA SER A 75 -0.19 -0.19 -10.35
C SER A 75 0.22 0.04 -8.90
N SER A 76 1.27 -0.66 -8.41
CA SER A 76 1.63 -0.65 -6.99
C SER A 76 3.14 -0.47 -6.74
N SER A 77 4.01 -1.07 -7.56
CA SER A 77 5.46 -1.10 -7.27
C SER A 77 6.25 -0.05 -8.04
N ILE A 78 5.84 0.37 -9.25
CA ILE A 78 6.61 1.38 -10.00
C ILE A 78 6.62 2.74 -9.31
N ALA A 79 5.48 3.17 -8.74
CA ALA A 79 5.41 4.43 -8.02
C ALA A 79 6.33 4.40 -6.78
N ALA A 80 6.39 3.25 -6.10
CA ALA A 80 7.30 3.03 -4.99
C ALA A 80 8.76 3.10 -5.45
N LEU A 81 9.12 2.37 -6.52
CA LEU A 81 10.48 2.38 -7.10
C LEU A 81 10.93 3.76 -7.59
N MET A 82 10.06 4.46 -8.32
CA MET A 82 10.33 5.81 -8.83
C MET A 82 10.50 6.82 -7.69
N SER A 83 9.71 6.69 -6.63
CA SER A 83 9.89 7.53 -5.44
C SER A 83 11.23 7.22 -4.75
N ALA A 84 11.54 5.93 -4.54
CA ALA A 84 12.77 5.50 -3.90
C ALA A 84 14.03 5.94 -4.66
N SER A 85 14.00 5.91 -6.00
CA SER A 85 15.12 6.39 -6.83
C SER A 85 15.34 7.90 -6.74
N SER A 86 14.34 8.67 -6.28
CA SER A 86 14.46 10.11 -5.99
C SER A 86 14.97 10.40 -4.57
N GLY A 87 15.29 9.38 -3.78
CA GLY A 87 15.82 9.51 -2.42
C GLY A 87 14.74 9.56 -1.33
N THR A 88 13.49 9.20 -1.63
CA THR A 88 12.44 9.04 -0.60
C THR A 88 12.36 7.60 -0.12
N VAL A 89 11.78 7.38 1.05
CA VAL A 89 11.39 6.03 1.49
C VAL A 89 10.00 5.74 0.94
N ALA A 90 9.87 4.68 0.15
CA ALA A 90 8.61 4.20 -0.35
C ALA A 90 8.01 3.17 0.59
N ILE A 91 6.76 3.38 0.98
CA ILE A 91 6.00 2.48 1.86
C ILE A 91 4.77 2.04 1.07
N ALA A 92 4.64 0.75 0.79
CA ALA A 92 3.48 0.18 0.11
C ALA A 92 2.80 -0.86 1.01
N PRO A 93 1.85 -0.42 1.86
CA PRO A 93 1.13 -1.29 2.78
C PRO A 93 0.30 -2.34 2.05
N ASP A 94 0.26 -3.57 2.55
CA ASP A 94 -0.80 -4.50 2.19
C ASP A 94 -2.06 -4.18 3.01
N TYR A 95 -3.23 -4.25 2.40
CA TYR A 95 -4.47 -4.10 3.15
C TYR A 95 -4.79 -5.35 3.97
N ILE A 96 -5.59 -5.17 5.02
CA ILE A 96 -6.14 -6.32 5.76
C ILE A 96 -6.92 -7.24 4.81
N GLY A 97 -6.65 -8.54 4.92
CA GLY A 97 -7.14 -9.59 4.02
C GLY A 97 -6.19 -9.94 2.87
N TYR A 98 -4.98 -9.35 2.83
CA TYR A 98 -3.91 -9.64 1.87
C TYR A 98 -2.62 -10.08 2.58
N ALA A 99 -1.74 -10.76 1.82
CA ALA A 99 -0.42 -11.23 2.26
C ALA A 99 -0.47 -11.91 3.64
N GLN A 100 0.25 -11.40 4.64
CA GLN A 100 0.30 -12.00 5.99
C GLN A 100 -1.07 -12.02 6.70
N SER A 101 -2.02 -11.21 6.25
CA SER A 101 -3.41 -11.18 6.75
C SER A 101 -4.38 -11.93 5.83
N TYR A 102 -3.93 -12.85 4.98
CA TYR A 102 -4.79 -13.51 3.99
C TYR A 102 -5.95 -14.32 4.59
N GLU A 103 -5.91 -14.69 5.87
CA GLU A 103 -7.02 -15.39 6.53
C GLU A 103 -8.17 -14.44 6.86
N GLU A 104 -7.89 -13.14 6.98
CA GLU A 104 -8.87 -12.11 7.27
C GLU A 104 -9.76 -11.80 6.05
N ASN A 105 -10.91 -11.17 6.33
CA ASN A 105 -11.76 -10.63 5.29
C ASN A 105 -11.10 -9.41 4.64
N ARG A 106 -11.06 -9.41 3.30
CA ARG A 106 -10.56 -8.27 2.52
C ARG A 106 -11.37 -7.02 2.83
N LEU A 107 -10.68 -5.96 3.21
CA LEU A 107 -11.26 -4.65 3.47
C LEU A 107 -11.38 -3.81 2.18
N PHE A 108 -12.02 -4.39 1.15
CA PHE A 108 -12.23 -3.72 -0.13
C PHE A 108 -13.12 -2.48 0.04
N LEU A 109 -12.60 -1.33 -0.38
CA LEU A 109 -13.24 0.00 -0.27
C LEU A 109 -13.63 0.42 1.15
N GLN A 110 -12.97 -0.16 2.16
CA GLN A 110 -13.21 0.18 3.55
C GLN A 110 -12.21 1.24 4.01
N ILE A 111 -12.63 2.50 3.99
CA ILE A 111 -11.79 3.68 4.29
C ILE A 111 -11.00 3.53 5.60
N ASN A 112 -11.61 2.96 6.64
CA ASN A 112 -10.94 2.78 7.94
C ASN A 112 -9.83 1.73 7.88
N GLY A 113 -9.99 0.68 7.08
CA GLY A 113 -8.94 -0.31 6.84
C GLY A 113 -7.71 0.32 6.19
N TYR A 114 -7.89 1.17 5.19
CA TYR A 114 -6.79 1.91 4.55
C TYR A 114 -6.10 2.89 5.50
N LYS A 115 -6.87 3.58 6.34
CA LYS A 115 -6.31 4.48 7.35
C LYS A 115 -5.41 3.72 8.33
N MET A 116 -5.90 2.57 8.82
CA MET A 116 -5.14 1.72 9.72
C MET A 116 -3.84 1.27 9.05
N ALA A 117 -3.92 0.66 7.87
CA ALA A 117 -2.74 0.21 7.13
C ALA A 117 -1.72 1.34 6.92
N ALA A 118 -2.15 2.50 6.44
CA ALA A 118 -1.23 3.62 6.22
C ALA A 118 -0.51 4.08 7.49
N ALA A 119 -1.24 4.32 8.59
CA ALA A 119 -0.65 4.82 9.82
C ALA A 119 0.26 3.77 10.50
N THR A 120 -0.19 2.52 10.60
CA THR A 120 0.58 1.47 11.27
C THR A 120 1.85 1.14 10.51
N HIS A 121 1.78 1.01 9.19
CA HIS A 121 2.97 0.71 8.39
C HIS A 121 3.93 1.90 8.29
N TRP A 122 3.44 3.14 8.33
CA TRP A 122 4.32 4.31 8.41
C TRP A 122 5.11 4.33 9.72
N LEU A 123 4.44 4.11 10.86
CA LEU A 123 5.09 4.04 12.18
C LEU A 123 6.08 2.86 12.26
N ALA A 124 5.70 1.71 11.71
CA ALA A 124 6.56 0.54 11.66
C ALA A 124 7.80 0.79 10.77
N ALA A 125 7.63 1.44 9.62
CA ALA A 125 8.72 1.78 8.73
C ALA A 125 9.72 2.75 9.39
N ALA A 126 9.23 3.75 10.12
CA ALA A 126 10.08 4.68 10.86
C ALA A 126 11.00 3.93 11.84
N LYS A 127 10.42 3.02 12.62
CA LYS A 127 11.15 2.18 13.57
C LYS A 127 12.16 1.27 12.87
N VAL A 128 11.75 0.56 11.82
CA VAL A 128 12.63 -0.39 11.10
C VAL A 128 13.83 0.33 10.49
N ILE A 129 13.64 1.50 9.90
CA ILE A 129 14.72 2.28 9.28
C ILE A 129 15.72 2.78 10.33
N GLU A 130 15.21 3.29 11.46
CA GLU A 130 16.06 3.74 12.55
C GLU A 130 16.87 2.56 13.14
N GLU A 131 16.23 1.42 13.38
CA GLU A 131 16.88 0.21 13.92
C GLU A 131 17.95 -0.35 12.97
N GLN A 132 17.63 -0.49 11.68
CA GLN A 132 18.56 -1.08 10.69
C GLN A 132 19.75 -0.17 10.37
N SER A 133 19.58 1.14 10.48
CA SER A 133 20.65 2.11 10.25
C SER A 133 21.47 2.45 11.50
N GLY A 134 21.11 1.91 12.66
CA GLY A 134 21.71 2.30 13.94
C GLY A 134 21.47 3.78 14.27
N GLY A 135 20.32 4.33 13.85
CA GLY A 135 19.93 5.73 14.05
C GLY A 135 20.54 6.73 13.06
N CYS A 136 21.32 6.27 12.08
CA CYS A 136 21.89 7.17 11.07
C CYS A 136 20.86 7.62 10.01
N GLN A 137 19.83 6.81 9.77
CA GLN A 137 18.67 7.13 8.95
C GLN A 137 17.44 7.24 9.83
N VAL A 138 16.68 8.32 9.66
CA VAL A 138 15.36 8.46 10.28
C VAL A 138 14.36 8.91 9.22
N LEU A 139 13.09 8.54 9.38
CA LEU A 139 12.04 9.14 8.57
C LEU A 139 11.77 10.56 9.04
N ASP A 140 11.62 11.50 8.09
CA ASP A 140 11.11 12.84 8.38
C ASP A 140 9.72 12.70 9.03
N PRO A 141 9.57 13.06 10.32
CA PRO A 141 8.31 12.85 11.02
C PRO A 141 7.26 13.89 10.64
N THR A 142 7.64 14.90 9.86
CA THR A 142 6.81 16.06 9.56
C THR A 142 6.22 16.02 8.18
N THR A 143 6.79 15.29 7.22
CA THR A 143 6.29 15.30 5.84
C THR A 143 6.13 13.93 5.18
N ALA A 144 5.05 13.81 4.41
CA ALA A 144 4.78 12.65 3.56
C ALA A 144 4.10 13.04 2.25
N THR A 145 4.14 12.12 1.29
CA THR A 145 3.30 12.13 0.09
C THR A 145 2.51 10.83 0.03
N ALA A 146 1.28 10.86 -0.47
CA ALA A 146 0.47 9.67 -0.69
C ALA A 146 0.10 9.54 -2.18
N ALA A 147 0.14 8.33 -2.72
CA ALA A 147 -0.26 8.06 -4.10
C ALA A 147 -0.97 6.71 -4.23
N GLY A 148 -1.76 6.52 -5.29
CA GLY A 148 -2.33 5.22 -5.60
C GLY A 148 -3.17 5.22 -6.88
N PHE A 149 -3.46 4.02 -7.39
CA PHE A 149 -4.24 3.78 -8.60
C PHE A 149 -5.48 2.92 -8.33
N SER A 150 -6.61 3.19 -9.00
CA SER A 150 -7.87 2.43 -8.84
C SER A 150 -8.38 2.48 -7.38
N GLU A 151 -8.59 1.34 -6.71
CA GLU A 151 -8.82 1.24 -5.27
C GLU A 151 -7.79 2.05 -4.47
N GLY A 152 -6.53 1.96 -4.87
CA GLY A 152 -5.39 2.70 -4.32
C GLY A 152 -5.55 4.21 -4.44
N GLY A 153 -6.22 4.70 -5.48
CA GLY A 153 -6.53 6.13 -5.64
C GLY A 153 -7.48 6.62 -4.56
N SER A 154 -8.49 5.82 -4.17
CA SER A 154 -9.38 6.15 -3.05
C SER A 154 -8.68 5.94 -1.70
N ALA A 155 -7.85 4.89 -1.60
CA ALA A 155 -7.08 4.56 -0.40
C ALA A 155 -5.98 5.59 -0.10
N SER A 156 -5.38 6.24 -1.11
CA SER A 156 -4.33 7.27 -0.92
C SER A 156 -4.87 8.52 -0.22
N TYR A 157 -6.13 8.90 -0.50
CA TYR A 157 -6.82 9.93 0.26
C TYR A 157 -7.03 9.54 1.73
N ALA A 158 -7.45 8.29 1.97
CA ALA A 158 -7.62 7.76 3.32
C ALA A 158 -6.28 7.71 4.08
N ALA A 159 -5.21 7.27 3.41
CA ALA A 159 -3.85 7.26 3.92
C ALA A 159 -3.40 8.67 4.33
N ALA A 160 -3.62 9.67 3.47
CA ALA A 160 -3.28 11.05 3.78
C ALA A 160 -3.97 11.55 5.05
N LYS A 161 -5.26 11.23 5.24
CA LYS A 161 -6.00 11.57 6.47
C LYS A 161 -5.46 10.85 7.71
N ALA A 162 -5.04 9.60 7.58
CA ALA A 162 -4.45 8.86 8.68
C ALA A 162 -3.10 9.47 9.11
N LEU A 163 -2.23 9.76 8.14
CA LEU A 163 -0.93 10.40 8.38
C LEU A 163 -1.08 11.79 9.02
N GLN A 164 -2.02 12.60 8.54
CA GLN A 164 -2.36 13.88 9.18
C GLN A 164 -2.83 13.74 10.62
N THR A 165 -3.55 12.65 10.95
CA THR A 165 -4.03 12.40 12.32
C THR A 165 -2.89 12.08 13.29
N ILE A 166 -1.79 11.51 12.80
CA ILE A 166 -0.58 11.22 13.59
C ILE A 166 0.47 12.34 13.51
N GLY A 167 0.11 13.53 13.01
CA GLY A 167 0.96 14.72 13.01
C GLY A 167 1.87 14.90 11.78
N VAL A 168 1.72 14.06 10.74
CA VAL A 168 2.50 14.15 9.51
C VAL A 168 1.81 15.09 8.51
N ASP A 169 2.50 16.11 8.02
CA ASP A 169 2.00 17.02 6.99
C ASP A 169 2.12 16.40 5.59
N VAL A 170 0.97 15.99 5.05
CA VAL A 170 0.91 15.37 3.72
C VAL A 170 0.92 16.46 2.65
N LYS A 171 2.08 16.63 2.00
CA LYS A 171 2.33 17.70 1.02
C LYS A 171 1.60 17.48 -0.30
N GLN A 172 1.39 16.23 -0.69
CA GLN A 172 0.75 15.87 -1.95
C GLN A 172 -0.04 14.56 -1.81
N VAL A 173 -1.18 14.52 -2.49
CA VAL A 173 -1.98 13.31 -2.68
C VAL A 173 -2.24 13.11 -4.17
N SER A 174 -1.74 12.02 -4.74
CA SER A 174 -1.94 11.66 -6.14
C SER A 174 -2.95 10.52 -6.25
N MET A 175 -4.10 10.80 -6.85
CA MET A 175 -5.20 9.84 -6.99
C MET A 175 -5.39 9.51 -8.47
N ALA A 176 -4.92 8.35 -8.91
CA ALA A 176 -5.08 7.90 -10.30
C ALA A 176 -6.27 6.94 -10.42
N ALA A 177 -7.19 7.21 -11.34
CA ALA A 177 -8.44 6.45 -11.51
C ALA A 177 -9.18 6.11 -10.20
N PRO A 178 -9.37 7.06 -9.26
CA PRO A 178 -9.98 6.74 -7.97
C PRO A 178 -11.44 6.32 -8.14
N LEU A 179 -11.88 5.39 -7.30
CA LEU A 179 -13.29 5.02 -7.18
C LEU A 179 -13.99 6.05 -6.30
N LEU A 180 -14.49 7.12 -6.92
CA LEU A 180 -15.20 8.22 -6.26
C LEU A 180 -16.71 7.97 -6.21
N ASN A 181 -17.37 8.50 -5.18
CA ASN A 181 -18.84 8.53 -5.05
C ASN A 181 -19.53 7.17 -5.15
N LEU A 182 -18.87 6.10 -4.66
CA LEU A 182 -19.55 4.81 -4.56
C LEU A 182 -20.70 4.92 -3.55
N PRO A 183 -21.94 4.54 -3.94
CA PRO A 183 -23.05 4.55 -3.01
C PRO A 183 -22.71 3.62 -1.83
N ALA A 184 -23.15 4.00 -0.63
CA ALA A 184 -22.85 3.24 0.58
C ALA A 184 -23.20 1.75 0.43
N SER A 185 -24.24 1.41 -0.35
CA SER A 185 -24.64 0.04 -0.67
C SER A 185 -23.57 -0.78 -1.39
N PHE A 186 -22.71 -0.18 -2.21
CA PHE A 186 -21.66 -0.89 -2.95
C PHE A 186 -20.55 -1.40 -2.01
N ALA A 187 -20.21 -0.63 -0.98
CA ALA A 187 -19.24 -1.03 0.04
C ALA A 187 -19.76 -2.15 0.96
N TRP A 188 -21.09 -2.26 1.12
CA TRP A 188 -21.73 -3.30 1.93
C TRP A 188 -22.01 -4.59 1.14
N GLY A 189 -22.46 -4.48 -0.12
CA GLY A 189 -22.80 -5.63 -0.96
C GLY A 189 -21.64 -6.58 -1.25
N TYR A 190 -20.40 -6.08 -1.33
CA TYR A 190 -19.22 -6.93 -1.53
C TYR A 190 -18.94 -7.87 -0.33
N ASN A 191 -19.31 -7.45 0.89
CA ASN A 191 -19.16 -8.28 2.09
C ASN A 191 -20.27 -9.33 2.20
N GLU A 192 -21.50 -9.03 1.76
CA GLU A 192 -22.62 -9.98 1.77
C GLU A 192 -22.49 -11.09 0.72
N LEU A 193 -21.94 -10.79 -0.46
CA LEU A 193 -21.71 -11.78 -1.52
C LEU A 193 -20.74 -12.91 -1.10
N LYS A 194 -19.91 -12.70 -0.07
CA LYS A 194 -19.02 -13.72 0.48
C LYS A 194 -19.61 -14.53 1.62
N THR A 195 -20.47 -13.94 2.45
CA THR A 195 -21.11 -14.66 3.56
C THR A 195 -22.32 -15.45 3.09
N ASN A 196 -22.90 -15.11 1.94
CA ASN A 196 -24.02 -15.83 1.34
C ASN A 196 -23.91 -15.90 -0.19
N PRO A 197 -23.17 -16.88 -0.75
CA PRO A 197 -22.90 -16.99 -2.20
C PRO A 197 -24.15 -17.29 -3.05
N THR A 198 -25.33 -17.46 -2.43
CA THR A 198 -26.61 -17.63 -3.14
C THR A 198 -27.35 -16.31 -3.38
N SER A 199 -26.85 -15.19 -2.87
CA SER A 199 -27.42 -13.86 -3.11
C SER A 199 -26.96 -13.31 -4.47
N SER A 200 -27.56 -13.81 -5.56
CA SER A 200 -27.33 -13.34 -6.93
C SER A 200 -27.87 -11.93 -7.16
N GLY A 201 -27.28 -10.91 -6.53
CA GLY A 201 -27.57 -9.50 -6.80
C GLY A 201 -26.52 -8.92 -7.73
N ILE A 202 -26.76 -8.97 -9.05
CA ILE A 202 -25.99 -8.16 -10.00
C ILE A 202 -26.39 -6.69 -9.77
N ILE A 203 -25.45 -5.88 -9.31
CA ILE A 203 -25.59 -4.41 -9.29
C ILE A 203 -24.71 -3.88 -10.43
N LEU A 204 -25.35 -3.46 -11.53
CA LEU A 204 -24.77 -2.65 -12.60
C LEU A 204 -24.74 -1.18 -12.20
#